data_AF-A0A8C7UJL3-F1
#
_entry.id   AF-A0A8C7UJL3-F1
#
_cell.length_a   1.000
_cell.length_b   1.000
_cell.length_c   1.000
_cell.angle_alpha   90.00
_cell.angle_beta   90.00
_cell.angle_gamma   90.00
#
_symmetry.space_group_name_H-M   'P 1'
#
loop_
_entity.id
_entity.type
_entity.pdbx_description
1 polymer ?
#
loop_
_entity_poly.entity_id
_entity_poly.type
_entity_poly.pdbx_seq_one_letter_code
_entity_poly.pdbx_strand_id
1 'polypeptide(L)'
;MRIFEFRSGNPDQLIPYPSHLTPPSSPLPDSLVIAIYSYEPNHNDDLGFEKGDKLKILNKDDPEWFMAESLITGQKGFIPYNFVAPLNSMEMETWFFKNLSRNDAMRLLLAPGNTQGSFMVRESETAQGSFSLSVRDLDPNTGDTVKHYRIRNLDTGGFYITAKISFNSLKELVQHHSREADGLCTRLMKPCQSRMPQKPWWQDEWEIPRESLKMERRLGAGQFGEVWMGLYNNHRRVAIKNLKVGTMSMAAFLAEANLMKELQHPRLVRLFAVVTQEPIYIITEFMENAFYYRCKIKM
;
A
#
# COMPACT_ATOMS: atom_id res chain seq x y z
N MET A 1 -49.69 67.71 -47.60
CA MET A 1 -49.05 68.20 -46.36
C MET A 1 -49.89 67.74 -45.18
N ARG A 2 -49.49 66.66 -44.49
CA ARG A 2 -49.78 66.39 -43.07
C ARG A 2 -49.08 65.09 -42.68
N ILE A 3 -48.17 65.27 -41.72
CA ILE A 3 -47.38 64.28 -41.01
C ILE A 3 -48.28 63.70 -39.91
N PHE A 4 -48.20 62.39 -39.66
CA PHE A 4 -48.52 61.74 -38.38
C PHE A 4 -47.57 60.53 -38.25
N GLU A 5 -46.47 60.70 -37.54
CA GLU A 5 -46.26 60.25 -36.14
C GLU A 5 -46.28 58.73 -35.99
N PHE A 6 -45.08 58.14 -36.01
CA PHE A 6 -44.81 56.78 -35.54
C PHE A 6 -44.92 56.72 -34.02
N ARG A 7 -45.90 55.97 -33.51
CA ARG A 7 -45.88 55.48 -32.12
C ARG A 7 -45.14 54.15 -32.08
N SER A 8 -44.07 54.13 -31.28
CA SER A 8 -43.25 52.99 -30.91
C SER A 8 -44.07 51.86 -30.30
N GLY A 9 -44.14 50.74 -31.01
CA GLY A 9 -44.62 49.46 -30.48
C GLY A 9 -43.58 48.83 -29.56
N ASN A 10 -44.07 48.32 -28.44
CA ASN A 10 -43.35 47.65 -27.37
C ASN A 10 -42.73 46.33 -27.90
N PRO A 11 -41.39 46.14 -27.92
CA PRO A 11 -40.81 44.87 -28.33
C PRO A 11 -40.97 43.83 -27.21
N ASP A 12 -41.34 42.62 -27.62
CA ASP A 12 -41.57 41.44 -26.79
C ASP A 12 -40.54 41.27 -25.66
N GLN A 13 -41.06 41.08 -24.44
CA GLN A 13 -40.26 40.69 -23.28
C GLN A 13 -39.61 39.32 -23.53
N LEU A 14 -38.30 39.33 -23.79
CA LEU A 14 -37.46 38.14 -23.83
C LEU A 14 -37.40 37.50 -22.43
N ILE A 15 -38.02 36.33 -22.29
CA ILE A 15 -37.87 35.47 -21.11
C ILE A 15 -36.40 35.01 -21.04
N PRO A 16 -35.66 35.25 -19.94
CA PRO A 16 -34.28 34.79 -19.84
C PRO A 16 -34.25 33.27 -19.67
N TYR A 17 -33.67 32.55 -20.63
CA TYR A 17 -33.25 31.17 -20.45
C TYR A 17 -32.14 31.13 -19.39
N PRO A 18 -32.26 30.35 -18.30
CA PRO A 18 -31.15 30.14 -17.38
C PRO A 18 -30.04 29.36 -18.09
N SER A 19 -29.00 30.08 -18.49
CA SER A 19 -27.78 29.56 -19.10
C SER A 19 -26.79 29.16 -18.00
N HIS A 20 -27.08 28.08 -17.28
CA HIS A 20 -26.07 27.34 -16.50
C HIS A 20 -26.46 25.86 -16.40
N LEU A 21 -26.39 25.15 -17.53
CA LEU A 21 -26.11 23.72 -17.48
C LEU A 21 -24.59 23.59 -17.49
N THR A 22 -23.99 23.61 -16.31
CA THR A 22 -22.68 22.98 -16.13
C THR A 22 -22.81 21.53 -16.64
N PRO A 23 -21.92 21.06 -17.53
CA PRO A 23 -21.92 19.65 -17.88
C PRO A 23 -21.79 18.84 -16.58
N PRO A 24 -22.52 17.72 -16.42
CA PRO A 24 -22.36 16.90 -15.25
C PRO A 24 -20.91 16.42 -15.21
N SER A 25 -20.14 16.96 -14.27
CA SER A 25 -18.85 16.42 -13.89
C SER A 25 -19.10 14.97 -13.50
N SER A 26 -18.77 14.03 -14.38
CA SER A 26 -18.79 12.61 -14.04
C SER A 26 -17.91 12.42 -12.80
N PRO A 27 -18.45 12.03 -11.63
CA PRO A 27 -17.67 11.94 -10.39
C PRO A 27 -16.88 10.62 -10.31
N LEU A 28 -16.72 9.90 -11.43
CA LEU A 28 -16.42 8.47 -11.43
C LEU A 28 -14.95 8.03 -11.59
N PRO A 29 -13.97 8.82 -12.11
CA PRO A 29 -12.62 8.28 -12.29
C PRO A 29 -11.87 7.97 -10.98
N ASP A 30 -12.00 8.81 -9.96
CA ASP A 30 -11.12 8.75 -8.78
C ASP A 30 -11.55 7.75 -7.69
N SER A 31 -12.76 7.19 -7.82
CA SER A 31 -13.29 6.19 -6.89
C SER A 31 -13.17 4.75 -7.41
N LEU A 32 -12.75 4.55 -8.66
CA LEU A 32 -12.60 3.22 -9.23
C LEU A 32 -11.21 2.65 -8.97
N VAL A 33 -11.18 1.43 -8.46
CA VAL A 33 -9.95 0.68 -8.20
C VAL A 33 -10.01 -0.69 -8.86
N ILE A 34 -8.86 -1.32 -9.03
CA ILE A 34 -8.73 -2.72 -9.45
C ILE A 34 -8.02 -3.52 -8.36
N ALA A 35 -8.45 -4.76 -8.14
CA ALA A 35 -7.78 -5.71 -7.28
C ALA A 35 -6.45 -6.16 -7.90
N ILE A 36 -5.33 -5.88 -7.22
CA ILE A 36 -4.00 -6.34 -7.62
C ILE A 36 -3.62 -7.69 -6.98
N TYR A 37 -4.38 -8.11 -5.96
CA TYR A 37 -4.34 -9.44 -5.34
C TYR A 37 -5.78 -9.95 -5.10
N SER A 38 -5.97 -11.26 -5.01
CA SER A 38 -7.24 -11.84 -4.53
C SER A 38 -7.35 -11.71 -3.01
N TYR A 39 -8.56 -11.59 -2.50
CA TYR A 39 -8.85 -11.46 -1.09
C TYR A 39 -9.97 -12.42 -0.70
N GLU A 40 -9.65 -13.34 0.21
CA GLU A 40 -10.63 -14.21 0.84
C GLU A 40 -11.22 -13.51 2.07
N PRO A 41 -12.56 -13.37 2.14
CA PRO A 41 -13.23 -12.76 3.27
C PRO A 41 -13.10 -13.64 4.53
N ASN A 42 -12.84 -13.02 5.69
CA ASN A 42 -12.81 -13.71 6.99
C ASN A 42 -13.78 -13.12 8.01
N HIS A 43 -14.48 -12.04 7.67
CA HIS A 43 -15.31 -11.26 8.58
C HIS A 43 -16.68 -11.04 7.92
N ASN A 44 -17.75 -10.90 8.69
CA ASN A 44 -19.09 -10.81 8.08
C ASN A 44 -19.28 -9.55 7.21
N ASP A 45 -18.50 -8.50 7.49
CA ASP A 45 -18.60 -7.21 6.83
C ASP A 45 -17.51 -6.98 5.77
N ASP A 46 -16.59 -7.94 5.55
CA ASP A 46 -15.59 -7.84 4.48
C ASP A 46 -16.12 -8.37 3.13
N LEU A 47 -15.60 -7.76 2.06
CA LEU A 47 -15.96 -8.10 0.69
C LEU A 47 -14.83 -8.90 0.05
N GLY A 48 -15.12 -10.16 -0.29
CA GLY A 48 -14.24 -11.00 -1.09
C GLY A 48 -14.15 -10.55 -2.54
N PHE A 49 -12.97 -10.71 -3.16
CA PHE A 49 -12.75 -10.38 -4.58
C PHE A 49 -11.57 -11.16 -5.17
N GLU A 50 -11.58 -11.32 -6.49
CA GLU A 50 -10.48 -11.93 -7.23
C GLU A 50 -9.55 -10.87 -7.82
N LYS A 51 -8.28 -11.25 -8.05
CA LYS A 51 -7.32 -10.39 -8.75
C LYS A 51 -7.87 -9.99 -10.12
N GLY A 52 -7.91 -8.69 -10.36
CA GLY A 52 -8.43 -8.08 -11.60
C GLY A 52 -9.85 -7.53 -11.47
N ASP A 53 -10.56 -7.84 -10.37
CA ASP A 53 -11.89 -7.30 -10.13
C ASP A 53 -11.87 -5.79 -10.00
N LYS A 54 -12.89 -5.13 -10.57
CA LYS A 54 -13.08 -3.68 -10.47
C LYS A 54 -14.05 -3.38 -9.34
N LEU A 55 -13.64 -2.48 -8.46
CA LEU A 55 -14.38 -2.09 -7.28
C LEU A 55 -14.56 -0.57 -7.28
N LYS A 56 -15.70 -0.12 -6.77
CA LYS A 56 -15.96 1.30 -6.53
C LYS A 56 -15.80 1.59 -5.05
N ILE A 57 -14.88 2.47 -4.70
CA ILE A 57 -14.69 2.94 -3.33
C ILE A 57 -15.85 3.84 -2.95
N LEU A 58 -16.51 3.50 -1.84
CA LEU A 58 -17.60 4.26 -1.25
C LEU A 58 -17.11 5.15 -0.10
N ASN A 59 -16.18 4.67 0.72
CA ASN A 59 -15.63 5.40 1.87
C ASN A 59 -14.16 4.99 2.15
N LYS A 60 -13.34 5.94 2.63
CA LYS A 60 -11.94 5.80 3.04
C LYS A 60 -11.66 6.36 4.45
N ASP A 61 -12.67 6.46 5.31
CA ASP A 61 -12.53 6.99 6.68
C ASP A 61 -11.52 6.17 7.50
N ASP A 62 -11.48 4.85 7.29
CA ASP A 62 -10.41 4.01 7.84
C ASP A 62 -9.23 3.94 6.85
N PRO A 63 -7.99 4.15 7.33
CA PRO A 63 -6.82 4.20 6.48
C PRO A 63 -6.39 2.85 5.91
N GLU A 64 -6.88 1.74 6.45
CA GLU A 64 -6.48 0.37 6.10
C GLU A 64 -7.60 -0.46 5.47
N TRP A 65 -8.85 -0.12 5.75
CA TRP A 65 -10.05 -0.81 5.30
C TRP A 65 -11.00 0.17 4.61
N PHE A 66 -11.12 0.05 3.30
CA PHE A 66 -12.04 0.89 2.53
C PHE A 66 -13.40 0.21 2.40
N MET A 67 -14.48 0.96 2.54
CA MET A 67 -15.81 0.46 2.15
C MET A 67 -15.91 0.54 0.63
N ALA A 68 -16.24 -0.58 -0.02
CA ALA A 68 -16.32 -0.67 -1.47
C ALA A 68 -17.55 -1.44 -1.95
N GLU A 69 -17.87 -1.27 -3.23
CA GLU A 69 -18.90 -2.00 -3.97
C GLU A 69 -18.25 -2.76 -5.13
N SER A 70 -18.51 -4.07 -5.23
CA SER A 70 -18.09 -4.86 -6.37
C SER A 70 -18.91 -4.51 -7.60
N LEU A 71 -18.25 -4.15 -8.70
CA LEU A 71 -18.93 -3.87 -9.96
C LEU A 71 -19.41 -5.14 -10.68
N ILE A 72 -18.96 -6.33 -10.24
CA ILE A 72 -19.36 -7.61 -10.80
C ILE A 72 -20.58 -8.16 -10.07
N THR A 73 -20.55 -8.16 -8.74
CA THR A 73 -21.58 -8.79 -7.91
C THR A 73 -22.59 -7.81 -7.32
N GLY A 74 -22.29 -6.50 -7.33
CA GLY A 74 -23.08 -5.46 -6.65
C GLY A 74 -23.00 -5.50 -5.12
N GLN A 75 -22.24 -6.44 -4.54
CA GLN A 75 -22.08 -6.57 -3.10
C GLN A 75 -21.21 -5.45 -2.52
N LYS A 76 -21.48 -5.10 -1.27
CA LYS A 76 -20.77 -4.06 -0.53
C LYS A 76 -20.13 -4.65 0.72
N GLY A 77 -18.95 -4.15 1.05
CA GLY A 77 -18.23 -4.52 2.26
C GLY A 77 -16.86 -3.88 2.32
N PHE A 78 -16.14 -4.14 3.40
CA PHE A 78 -14.79 -3.63 3.61
C PHE A 78 -13.75 -4.42 2.82
N ILE A 79 -12.81 -3.70 2.23
CA ILE A 79 -11.69 -4.26 1.48
C ILE A 79 -10.36 -3.71 2.02
N PRO A 80 -9.28 -4.49 2.02
CA PRO A 80 -7.99 -3.99 2.46
C PRO A 80 -7.38 -3.05 1.41
N TYR A 81 -7.00 -1.84 1.82
CA TYR A 81 -6.53 -0.79 0.92
C TYR A 81 -5.32 -1.20 0.07
N ASN A 82 -4.44 -2.03 0.63
CA ASN A 82 -3.18 -2.48 0.03
C ASN A 82 -3.37 -3.64 -0.97
N PHE A 83 -4.60 -4.09 -1.19
CA PHE A 83 -4.93 -5.12 -2.19
C PHE A 83 -5.48 -4.52 -3.49
N VAL A 84 -5.69 -3.20 -3.52
CA VAL A 84 -6.26 -2.49 -4.66
C VAL A 84 -5.35 -1.36 -5.11
N ALA A 85 -5.46 -1.01 -6.38
CA ALA A 85 -4.79 0.14 -6.98
C ALA A 85 -5.81 1.01 -7.73
N PRO A 86 -5.67 2.35 -7.75
CA PRO A 86 -6.53 3.21 -8.55
C PRO A 86 -6.50 2.81 -10.03
N LEU A 87 -7.67 2.81 -10.67
CA LEU A 87 -7.80 2.47 -12.07
C LEU A 87 -7.01 3.50 -12.92
N ASN A 88 -6.30 3.02 -13.93
CA ASN A 88 -5.36 3.81 -14.77
C ASN A 88 -4.16 4.41 -14.03
N SER A 89 -3.89 4.04 -12.77
CA SER A 89 -2.65 4.37 -12.09
C SER A 89 -1.52 3.38 -12.42
N MET A 90 -0.29 3.85 -12.24
CA MET A 90 0.91 3.02 -12.36
C MET A 90 1.00 1.94 -11.26
N GLU A 91 0.25 2.07 -10.17
CA GLU A 91 0.21 1.10 -9.07
C GLU A 91 -0.44 -0.24 -9.46
N MET A 92 -1.10 -0.30 -10.63
CA MET A 92 -1.57 -1.56 -11.22
C MET A 92 -0.43 -2.43 -11.76
N GLU A 93 0.70 -1.83 -12.08
CA GLU A 93 1.82 -2.54 -12.68
C GLU A 93 2.59 -3.31 -11.61
N THR A 94 2.63 -4.64 -11.72
CA THR A 94 3.28 -5.53 -10.75
C THR A 94 4.78 -5.27 -10.52
N TRP A 95 5.42 -4.52 -11.43
CA TRP A 95 6.82 -4.11 -11.34
C TRP A 95 7.02 -2.72 -10.71
N PHE A 96 5.94 -1.98 -10.41
CA PHE A 96 6.03 -0.64 -9.82
C PHE A 96 5.86 -0.65 -8.30
N PHE A 97 6.76 0.04 -7.60
CA PHE A 97 6.84 0.10 -6.15
C PHE A 97 6.95 1.57 -5.71
N LYS A 98 5.83 2.18 -5.33
CA LYS A 98 5.74 3.61 -5.03
C LYS A 98 6.70 4.06 -3.93
N ASN A 99 6.57 3.50 -2.73
CA ASN A 99 7.28 3.97 -1.53
C ASN A 99 8.39 2.98 -1.10
N LEU A 100 9.33 2.67 -1.99
CA LEU A 100 10.37 1.68 -1.73
C LEU A 100 11.79 2.28 -1.74
N SER A 101 12.51 2.08 -0.64
CA SER A 101 13.89 2.55 -0.51
C SER A 101 14.85 1.74 -1.40
N ARG A 102 16.03 2.31 -1.70
CA ARG A 102 17.10 1.60 -2.42
C ARG A 102 17.50 0.32 -1.69
N ASN A 103 17.63 0.37 -0.37
CA ASN A 103 18.05 -0.76 0.45
C ASN A 103 16.95 -1.84 0.51
N ASP A 104 15.68 -1.45 0.59
CA ASP A 104 14.57 -2.40 0.53
C ASP A 104 14.45 -3.05 -0.84
N ALA A 105 14.65 -2.27 -1.91
CA ALA A 105 14.70 -2.81 -3.27
C ALA A 105 15.79 -3.87 -3.43
N MET A 106 16.98 -3.63 -2.88
CA MET A 106 18.06 -4.62 -2.87
C MET A 106 17.65 -5.89 -2.11
N ARG A 107 17.13 -5.74 -0.88
CA ARG A 107 16.70 -6.86 -0.05
C ARG A 107 15.63 -7.71 -0.73
N LEU A 108 14.66 -7.08 -1.39
CA LEU A 108 13.58 -7.79 -2.10
C LEU A 108 14.10 -8.50 -3.35
N LEU A 109 14.90 -7.83 -4.18
CA LEU A 109 15.45 -8.43 -5.41
C LEU A 109 16.38 -9.60 -5.12
N LEU A 110 17.16 -9.54 -4.04
CA LEU A 110 18.07 -10.62 -3.62
C LEU A 110 17.36 -11.75 -2.87
N ALA A 111 16.08 -11.60 -2.51
CA ALA A 111 15.33 -12.65 -1.83
C ALA A 111 15.16 -13.90 -2.73
N PRO A 112 15.01 -15.10 -2.12
CA PRO A 112 14.69 -16.32 -2.85
C PRO A 112 13.44 -16.15 -3.73
N GLY A 113 13.46 -16.74 -4.92
CA GLY A 113 12.38 -16.65 -5.92
C GLY A 113 12.66 -15.66 -7.05
N ASN A 114 13.51 -14.66 -6.82
CA ASN A 114 14.04 -13.78 -7.86
C ASN A 114 15.28 -14.38 -8.54
N THR A 115 15.52 -14.01 -9.79
CA THR A 115 16.61 -14.52 -10.63
C THR A 115 17.32 -13.38 -11.34
N GLN A 116 18.42 -13.64 -12.05
CA GLN A 116 19.05 -12.63 -12.92
C GLN A 116 18.02 -12.00 -13.86
N GLY A 117 18.06 -10.66 -13.98
CA GLY A 117 17.09 -9.87 -14.73
C GLY A 117 15.76 -9.64 -14.00
N SER A 118 15.57 -10.13 -12.78
CA SER A 118 14.46 -9.69 -11.92
C SER A 118 14.57 -8.19 -11.66
N PHE A 119 13.46 -7.46 -11.73
CA PHE A 119 13.51 -5.99 -11.70
C PHE A 119 12.31 -5.33 -11.02
N MET A 120 12.46 -4.05 -10.70
CA MET A 120 11.37 -3.19 -10.24
C MET A 120 11.65 -1.73 -10.62
N VAL A 121 10.58 -0.95 -10.80
CA VAL A 121 10.63 0.51 -10.88
C VAL A 121 10.09 1.07 -9.58
N ARG A 122 10.76 2.07 -9.03
CA ARG A 122 10.38 2.73 -7.78
C ARG A 122 10.53 4.24 -7.89
N GLU A 123 9.86 4.98 -7.03
CA GLU A 123 10.10 6.42 -6.92
C GLU A 123 11.54 6.70 -6.46
N SER A 124 12.13 7.79 -6.95
CA SER A 124 13.48 8.19 -6.61
C SER A 124 13.52 8.90 -5.27
N GLU A 125 14.24 8.33 -4.30
CA GLU A 125 14.47 8.92 -2.97
C GLU A 125 15.24 10.24 -3.03
N THR A 126 15.99 10.47 -4.11
CA THR A 126 16.88 11.62 -4.26
C THR A 126 16.31 12.72 -5.14
N ALA A 127 15.16 12.48 -5.77
CA ALA A 127 14.53 13.49 -6.64
C ALA A 127 13.05 13.22 -6.82
N GLN A 128 12.26 14.16 -6.33
CA GLN A 128 10.82 14.12 -6.40
C GLN A 128 10.34 14.05 -7.86
N GLY A 129 9.35 13.19 -8.11
CA GLY A 129 8.78 12.97 -9.45
C GLY A 129 9.67 12.16 -10.40
N SER A 130 10.93 11.86 -10.05
CA SER A 130 11.79 10.96 -10.84
C SER A 130 11.67 9.51 -10.38
N PHE A 131 12.12 8.57 -11.21
CA PHE A 131 12.04 7.14 -10.92
C PHE A 131 13.42 6.47 -10.93
N SER A 132 13.48 5.26 -10.41
CA SER A 132 14.67 4.41 -10.47
C SER A 132 14.28 2.99 -10.87
N LEU A 133 14.98 2.44 -11.87
CA LEU A 133 14.91 1.04 -12.24
C LEU A 133 15.98 0.28 -11.44
N SER A 134 15.59 -0.76 -10.71
CA SER A 134 16.52 -1.62 -9.97
C SER A 134 16.46 -3.03 -10.58
N VAL A 135 17.62 -3.59 -10.92
CA VAL A 135 17.75 -4.87 -11.64
C VAL A 135 18.72 -5.78 -10.92
N ARG A 136 18.31 -7.02 -10.66
CA ARG A 136 19.19 -8.08 -10.16
C ARG A 136 20.10 -8.56 -11.29
N ASP A 137 21.38 -8.58 -11.01
CA ASP A 137 22.43 -8.96 -11.93
C ASP A 137 23.32 -10.04 -11.30
N LEU A 138 23.95 -10.85 -12.14
CA LEU A 138 24.90 -11.88 -11.70
C LEU A 138 26.28 -11.50 -12.22
N ASP A 139 27.08 -10.89 -11.37
CA ASP A 139 28.44 -10.49 -11.71
C ASP A 139 29.40 -11.67 -11.50
N PRO A 140 30.25 -12.02 -12.49
CA PRO A 140 31.14 -13.18 -12.38
C PRO A 140 32.12 -13.14 -11.21
N ASN A 141 32.47 -11.95 -10.70
CA ASN A 141 33.46 -11.79 -9.64
C ASN A 141 32.80 -11.63 -8.25
N THR A 142 31.66 -10.95 -8.21
CA THR A 142 31.00 -10.54 -6.95
C THR A 142 29.70 -11.28 -6.66
N GLY A 143 29.22 -12.09 -7.60
CA GLY A 143 27.99 -12.88 -7.47
C GLY A 143 26.74 -12.04 -7.67
N ASP A 144 25.68 -12.35 -6.93
CA ASP A 144 24.41 -11.63 -7.02
C ASP A 144 24.57 -10.17 -6.57
N THR A 145 24.25 -9.24 -7.47
CA THR A 145 24.24 -7.80 -7.18
C THR A 145 22.97 -7.15 -7.67
N VAL A 146 22.71 -5.91 -7.25
CA VAL A 146 21.59 -5.10 -7.75
C VAL A 146 22.14 -3.81 -8.32
N LYS A 147 21.87 -3.57 -9.61
CA LYS A 147 22.21 -2.33 -10.31
C LYS A 147 21.00 -1.39 -10.29
N HIS A 148 21.26 -0.10 -10.11
CA HIS A 148 20.21 0.92 -10.09
C HIS A 148 20.46 1.95 -11.19
N TYR A 149 19.43 2.17 -12.02
CA TYR A 149 19.45 3.12 -13.11
C TYR A 149 18.46 4.24 -12.80
N ARG A 150 18.93 5.48 -12.87
CA ARG A 150 18.05 6.62 -12.69
C ARG A 150 17.22 6.81 -13.97
N ILE A 151 15.91 6.81 -13.82
CA ILE A 151 15.00 7.18 -14.89
C ILE A 151 14.72 8.67 -14.75
N ARG A 152 15.09 9.43 -15.78
CA ARG A 152 14.89 10.87 -15.83
C ARG A 152 13.65 11.19 -16.65
N ASN A 153 13.03 12.31 -16.29
CA ASN A 153 11.90 12.86 -17.02
C ASN A 153 12.40 13.91 -18.02
N LEU A 154 11.78 13.98 -19.19
CA LEU A 154 11.97 15.06 -20.16
C LEU A 154 10.94 16.17 -19.91
N ASP A 155 11.34 17.42 -20.17
CA ASP A 155 10.45 18.59 -20.02
C ASP A 155 9.24 18.52 -20.97
N THR A 156 9.39 17.87 -22.12
CA THR A 156 8.35 17.66 -23.13
C THR A 156 7.40 16.50 -22.80
N GLY A 157 7.55 15.86 -21.64
CA GLY A 157 6.92 14.59 -21.32
C GLY A 157 7.70 13.42 -21.91
N GLY A 158 8.02 12.43 -21.08
CA GLY A 158 8.75 11.22 -21.48
C GLY A 158 9.81 10.81 -20.47
N PHE A 159 10.28 9.56 -20.61
CA PHE A 159 11.18 8.89 -19.67
C PHE A 159 12.39 8.32 -20.40
N TYR A 160 13.56 8.40 -19.78
CA TYR A 160 14.77 7.76 -20.32
C TYR A 160 15.76 7.37 -19.23
N ILE A 161 16.60 6.37 -19.54
CA ILE A 161 17.77 6.00 -18.74
C ILE A 161 19.04 6.54 -19.39
N THR A 162 19.18 6.35 -20.70
CA THR A 162 20.25 6.92 -21.51
C THR A 162 19.66 7.95 -22.48
N ALA A 163 20.39 9.03 -22.78
CA ALA A 163 19.88 10.10 -23.65
C ALA A 163 19.67 9.66 -25.12
N LYS A 164 20.03 8.42 -25.48
CA LYS A 164 19.89 7.88 -26.83
C LYS A 164 18.47 7.45 -27.16
N ILE A 165 17.70 7.04 -26.16
CA ILE A 165 16.37 6.44 -26.34
C ILE A 165 15.44 6.98 -25.25
N SER A 166 14.30 7.52 -25.65
CA SER A 166 13.25 8.03 -24.75
C SER A 166 11.91 7.35 -25.03
N PHE A 167 11.06 7.29 -24.01
CA PHE A 167 9.77 6.59 -24.03
C PHE A 167 8.66 7.51 -23.56
N ASN A 168 7.43 7.34 -24.06
CA ASN A 168 6.30 8.18 -23.63
C ASN A 168 5.76 7.74 -22.26
N SER A 169 6.01 6.50 -21.88
CA SER A 169 5.61 5.95 -20.58
C SER A 169 6.67 5.02 -19.99
N LEU A 170 6.63 4.85 -18.66
CA LEU A 170 7.44 3.84 -17.96
C LEU A 170 7.12 2.42 -18.43
N LYS A 171 5.87 2.16 -18.83
CA LYS A 171 5.44 0.88 -19.39
C LYS A 171 6.17 0.56 -20.69
N GLU A 172 6.27 1.53 -21.60
CA GLU A 172 7.04 1.38 -22.84
C GLU A 172 8.53 1.17 -22.56
N LEU A 173 9.11 1.92 -21.61
CA LEU A 173 10.49 1.76 -21.17
C LEU A 173 10.75 0.32 -20.68
N VAL A 174 9.89 -0.21 -19.81
CA VAL A 174 9.99 -1.58 -19.30
C VAL A 174 9.82 -2.60 -20.42
N GLN A 175 8.87 -2.42 -21.32
CA GLN A 175 8.62 -3.33 -22.44
C GLN A 175 9.82 -3.40 -23.40
N HIS A 176 10.42 -2.26 -23.72
CA HIS A 176 11.63 -2.19 -24.54
C HIS A 176 12.79 -2.90 -23.86
N HIS A 177 13.08 -2.55 -22.60
CA HIS A 177 14.19 -3.16 -21.86
C HIS A 177 13.96 -4.64 -21.48
N SER A 178 12.73 -5.15 -21.65
CA SER A 178 12.42 -6.59 -21.55
C SER A 178 12.72 -7.36 -22.84
N ARG A 179 12.90 -6.68 -23.97
CA ARG A 179 13.31 -7.27 -25.26
C ARG A 179 14.82 -7.18 -25.43
N GLU A 180 15.41 -6.03 -25.11
CA GLU A 180 16.84 -5.75 -25.31
C GLU A 180 17.42 -5.03 -24.09
N ALA A 181 18.71 -5.23 -23.81
CA ALA A 181 19.33 -4.61 -22.64
C ALA A 181 19.61 -3.11 -22.87
N ASP A 182 20.07 -2.73 -24.07
CA ASP A 182 20.30 -1.34 -24.51
C ASP A 182 20.99 -0.44 -23.47
N GLY A 183 22.11 -0.94 -22.94
CA GLY A 183 22.95 -0.24 -21.97
C GLY A 183 22.65 -0.59 -20.50
N LEU A 184 21.64 -1.42 -20.23
CA LEU A 184 21.48 -2.08 -18.94
C LEU A 184 22.45 -3.26 -18.80
N CYS A 185 22.74 -3.65 -17.57
CA CYS A 185 23.59 -4.80 -17.23
C CYS A 185 23.02 -6.13 -17.76
N THR A 186 21.70 -6.24 -17.82
CA THR A 186 20.98 -7.37 -18.42
C THR A 186 19.61 -6.90 -18.87
N ARG A 187 18.99 -7.68 -19.77
CA ARG A 187 17.58 -7.56 -20.14
C ARG A 187 16.68 -7.77 -18.93
N LEU A 188 15.56 -7.05 -18.89
CA LEU A 188 14.52 -7.23 -17.88
C LEU A 188 13.77 -8.54 -18.15
N MET A 189 13.71 -9.41 -17.14
CA MET A 189 13.13 -10.74 -17.28
C MET A 189 11.76 -10.82 -16.63
N LYS A 190 11.70 -10.71 -15.30
CA LYS A 190 10.46 -10.79 -14.54
C LYS A 190 10.38 -9.70 -13.48
N PRO A 191 9.18 -9.17 -13.18
CA PRO A 191 9.00 -8.32 -12.01
C PRO A 191 9.54 -8.98 -10.75
N CYS A 192 10.05 -8.18 -9.83
CA CYS A 192 10.43 -8.64 -8.51
C CYS A 192 9.23 -9.32 -7.86
N GLN A 193 9.44 -10.53 -7.36
CA GLN A 193 8.44 -11.21 -6.53
C GLN A 193 8.33 -10.44 -5.21
N SER A 194 7.35 -9.54 -5.13
CA SER A 194 6.92 -8.99 -3.87
C SER A 194 6.14 -10.07 -3.12
N ARG A 195 6.31 -10.16 -1.80
CA ARG A 195 5.42 -11.00 -1.00
C ARG A 195 4.04 -10.38 -1.06
N MET A 196 3.01 -11.22 -1.20
CA MET A 196 1.63 -10.80 -1.07
C MET A 196 1.49 -9.93 0.19
N PRO A 197 0.91 -8.73 0.10
CA PRO A 197 0.77 -7.85 1.24
C PRO A 197 0.05 -8.58 2.37
N GLN A 198 0.49 -8.34 3.61
CA GLN A 198 -0.25 -8.87 4.75
C GLN A 198 -1.60 -8.19 4.84
N LYS A 199 -2.65 -8.98 5.12
CA LYS A 199 -3.97 -8.46 5.49
C LYS A 199 -3.79 -7.48 6.66
N PRO A 200 -4.30 -6.23 6.54
CA PRO A 200 -4.35 -5.31 7.66
C PRO A 200 -5.02 -5.92 8.88
N TRP A 201 -4.73 -5.40 10.07
CA TRP A 201 -5.43 -5.88 11.28
C TRP A 201 -6.89 -5.40 11.22
N TRP A 202 -7.85 -6.25 11.60
CA TRP A 202 -9.26 -5.87 11.56
C TRP A 202 -9.54 -4.82 12.63
N GLN A 203 -10.32 -3.77 12.32
CA GLN A 203 -10.49 -2.59 13.19
C GLN A 203 -10.97 -2.95 14.61
N ASP A 204 -11.89 -3.92 14.69
CA ASP A 204 -12.54 -4.33 15.94
C ASP A 204 -11.77 -5.41 16.71
N GLU A 205 -10.67 -5.95 16.18
CA GLU A 205 -9.86 -6.98 16.83
C GLU A 205 -8.83 -6.40 17.81
N TRP A 206 -9.23 -5.43 18.63
CA TRP A 206 -8.32 -4.79 19.58
C TRP A 206 -8.07 -5.63 20.84
N GLU A 207 -9.14 -6.07 21.49
CA GLU A 207 -9.08 -7.03 22.60
C GLU A 207 -9.39 -8.42 22.06
N ILE A 208 -8.41 -9.32 22.13
CA ILE A 208 -8.54 -10.66 21.54
C ILE A 208 -8.58 -11.75 22.62
N PRO A 209 -9.30 -12.87 22.39
CA PRO A 209 -9.30 -14.00 23.31
C PRO A 209 -7.90 -14.65 23.36
N ARG A 210 -7.46 -15.07 24.54
CA ARG A 210 -6.12 -15.66 24.72
C ARG A 210 -5.96 -16.92 23.86
N GLU A 211 -7.04 -17.64 23.66
CA GLU A 211 -7.12 -18.90 22.91
C GLU A 211 -6.83 -18.71 21.41
N SER A 212 -6.96 -17.48 20.88
CA SER A 212 -6.57 -17.14 19.51
C SER A 212 -5.04 -17.11 19.31
N LEU A 213 -4.26 -17.16 20.40
CA LEU A 213 -2.81 -17.05 20.38
C LEU A 213 -2.15 -18.38 20.72
N LYS A 214 -1.19 -18.77 19.87
CA LYS A 214 -0.30 -19.90 20.11
C LYS A 214 1.13 -19.38 20.29
N MET A 215 1.68 -19.52 21.49
CA MET A 215 3.09 -19.21 21.77
C MET A 215 3.98 -20.35 21.26
N GLU A 216 4.96 -20.05 20.42
CA GLU A 216 5.79 -21.08 19.77
C GLU A 216 7.26 -21.05 20.20
N ARG A 217 7.89 -19.87 20.18
CA ARG A 217 9.32 -19.74 20.50
C ARG A 217 9.60 -18.52 21.36
N ARG A 218 10.18 -18.72 22.55
CA ARG A 218 10.63 -17.59 23.38
C ARG A 218 11.75 -16.83 22.67
N LEU A 219 11.56 -15.53 22.49
CA LEU A 219 12.54 -14.62 21.85
C LEU A 219 13.45 -13.97 22.88
N GLY A 220 12.94 -13.69 24.09
CA GLY A 220 13.72 -13.10 25.16
C GLY A 220 12.92 -12.89 26.43
N ALA A 221 13.62 -12.51 27.49
CA ALA A 221 13.03 -12.14 28.77
C ALA A 221 13.65 -10.82 29.25
N GLY A 222 12.85 -10.01 29.93
CA GLY A 222 13.27 -8.73 30.48
C GLY A 222 12.63 -8.45 31.84
N GLN A 223 12.83 -7.22 32.32
CA GLN A 223 12.32 -6.77 33.62
C GLN A 223 10.79 -6.92 33.71
N PHE A 224 10.09 -6.51 32.64
CA PHE A 224 8.63 -6.40 32.60
C PHE A 224 7.91 -7.65 32.11
N GLY A 225 8.63 -8.71 31.72
CA GLY A 225 8.00 -9.90 31.14
C GLY A 225 8.86 -10.65 30.15
N GLU A 226 8.22 -11.57 29.45
CA GLU A 226 8.83 -12.38 28.39
C GLU A 226 8.25 -12.02 27.03
N VAL A 227 9.06 -12.16 25.98
CA VAL A 227 8.62 -11.95 24.59
C VAL A 227 8.73 -13.28 23.86
N TRP A 228 7.65 -13.64 23.18
CA TRP A 228 7.49 -14.88 22.44
C TRP A 228 7.18 -14.57 20.97
N MET A 229 7.67 -15.39 20.07
CA MET A 229 7.14 -15.54 18.72
C MET A 229 5.96 -16.51 18.81
N GLY A 230 4.84 -16.14 18.21
CA GLY A 230 3.65 -16.97 18.17
C GLY A 230 2.82 -16.75 16.92
N LEU A 231 1.68 -17.43 16.89
CA LEU A 231 0.68 -17.35 15.83
C LEU A 231 -0.63 -16.81 16.39
N TYR A 232 -1.22 -15.85 15.69
CA TYR A 232 -2.60 -15.43 15.86
C TYR A 232 -3.48 -16.17 14.83
N ASN A 233 -4.58 -16.75 15.30
CA ASN A 233 -5.52 -17.56 14.51
C ASN A 233 -4.82 -18.61 13.62
N ASN A 234 -3.72 -19.19 14.10
CA ASN A 234 -2.89 -20.20 13.42
C ASN A 234 -2.21 -19.78 12.10
N HIS A 235 -2.39 -18.56 11.61
CA HIS A 235 -1.83 -18.13 10.32
C HIS A 235 -0.91 -16.90 10.40
N ARG A 236 -1.16 -15.97 11.33
CA ARG A 236 -0.42 -14.70 11.37
C ARG A 236 0.67 -14.76 12.42
N ARG A 237 1.93 -14.65 12.00
CA ARG A 237 3.07 -14.55 12.92
C ARG A 237 3.06 -13.21 13.63
N VAL A 238 3.17 -13.27 14.96
CA VAL A 238 3.14 -12.11 15.86
C VAL A 238 4.21 -12.23 16.93
N ALA A 239 4.62 -11.10 17.50
CA ALA A 239 5.36 -11.08 18.75
C ALA A 239 4.38 -10.87 19.91
N ILE A 240 4.49 -11.70 20.94
CA ILE A 240 3.61 -11.71 22.11
C ILE A 240 4.47 -11.35 23.32
N LYS A 241 4.29 -10.15 23.86
CA LYS A 241 4.92 -9.73 25.12
C LYS A 241 3.97 -10.07 26.26
N ASN A 242 4.34 -11.08 27.03
CA ASN A 242 3.66 -11.54 28.23
C ASN A 242 4.17 -10.73 29.43
N LEU A 243 3.31 -9.89 30.01
CA LEU A 243 3.66 -9.06 31.17
C LEU A 243 3.53 -9.86 32.47
N LYS A 244 4.48 -9.65 33.38
CA LYS A 244 4.38 -10.25 34.72
C LYS A 244 3.22 -9.63 35.49
N VAL A 245 2.52 -10.45 36.26
CA VAL A 245 1.47 -10.00 37.19
C VAL A 245 2.05 -8.96 38.15
N GLY A 246 1.28 -7.89 38.41
CA GLY A 246 1.69 -6.80 39.31
C GLY A 246 2.69 -5.80 38.73
N THR A 247 3.05 -5.89 37.44
CA THR A 247 3.96 -4.91 36.79
C THR A 247 3.32 -3.53 36.65
N MET A 248 2.02 -3.48 36.35
CA MET A 248 1.25 -2.24 36.15
C MET A 248 -0.24 -2.51 36.42
N SER A 249 -1.02 -1.46 36.70
CA SER A 249 -2.48 -1.59 36.80
C SER A 249 -3.11 -1.70 35.41
N MET A 250 -4.25 -2.38 35.30
CA MET A 250 -4.99 -2.51 34.04
C MET A 250 -5.34 -1.15 33.42
N ALA A 251 -5.72 -0.19 34.26
CA ALA A 251 -6.07 1.15 33.80
C ALA A 251 -4.87 1.89 33.20
N ALA A 252 -3.69 1.78 33.82
CA ALA A 252 -2.47 2.38 33.27
C ALA A 252 -2.05 1.70 31.97
N PHE A 253 -2.14 0.37 31.91
CA PHE A 253 -1.88 -0.41 30.71
C PHE A 253 -2.76 0.03 29.53
N LEU A 254 -4.08 0.07 29.73
CA LEU A 254 -5.03 0.44 28.69
C LEU A 254 -4.83 1.89 28.21
N ALA A 255 -4.53 2.81 29.13
CA ALA A 255 -4.24 4.19 28.76
C ALA A 255 -3.03 4.30 27.83
N GLU A 256 -1.94 3.59 28.14
CA GLU A 256 -0.74 3.58 27.30
C GLU A 256 -0.95 2.82 25.98
N ALA A 257 -1.63 1.67 26.03
CA ALA A 257 -1.94 0.87 24.85
C ALA A 257 -2.82 1.64 23.85
N ASN A 258 -3.81 2.42 24.34
CA ASN A 258 -4.65 3.26 23.49
C ASN A 258 -3.86 4.36 22.78
N LEU A 259 -2.88 4.99 23.45
CA LEU A 259 -2.00 5.95 22.80
C LEU A 259 -1.14 5.26 21.73
N MET A 260 -0.60 4.09 22.04
CA MET A 260 0.21 3.31 21.09
C MET A 260 -0.58 2.79 19.88
N LYS A 261 -1.89 2.55 20.03
CA LYS A 261 -2.78 2.11 18.95
C LYS A 261 -2.81 3.11 17.78
N GLU A 262 -2.72 4.40 18.08
CA GLU A 262 -2.76 5.49 17.08
C GLU A 262 -1.41 5.73 16.38
N LEU A 263 -0.31 5.19 16.92
CA LEU A 263 1.04 5.40 16.38
C LEU A 263 1.34 4.46 15.21
N GLN A 264 1.02 4.90 13.99
CA GLN A 264 1.35 4.17 12.77
C GLN A 264 2.51 4.82 12.01
N HIS A 265 3.66 4.16 11.97
CA HIS A 265 4.81 4.63 11.19
C HIS A 265 5.69 3.46 10.71
N PRO A 266 6.26 3.48 9.49
CA PRO A 266 7.08 2.39 8.94
C PRO A 266 8.33 2.01 9.74
N ARG A 267 8.74 2.83 10.71
CA ARG A 267 9.91 2.61 11.58
C ARG A 267 9.54 2.39 13.05
N LEU A 268 8.26 2.28 13.37
CA LEU A 268 7.77 1.95 14.70
C LEU A 268 7.18 0.55 14.68
N VAL A 269 7.45 -0.22 15.73
CA VAL A 269 6.86 -1.54 15.91
C VAL A 269 5.37 -1.37 16.15
N ARG A 270 4.57 -1.87 15.23
CA ARG A 270 3.11 -1.72 15.28
C ARG A 270 2.51 -2.59 16.39
N LEU A 271 1.67 -1.97 17.21
CA LEU A 271 0.77 -2.65 18.15
C LEU A 271 -0.49 -3.10 17.39
N PHE A 272 -0.80 -4.39 17.47
CA PHE A 272 -1.96 -4.98 16.81
C PHE A 272 -3.14 -5.13 17.76
N ALA A 273 -2.91 -5.78 18.90
CA ALA A 273 -3.97 -6.15 19.84
C ALA A 273 -3.41 -6.34 21.25
N VAL A 274 -4.32 -6.49 22.21
CA VAL A 274 -4.02 -6.79 23.61
C VAL A 274 -4.90 -7.93 24.13
N VAL A 275 -4.41 -8.65 25.14
CA VAL A 275 -5.22 -9.52 26.00
C VAL A 275 -5.30 -8.85 27.36
N THR A 276 -6.49 -8.41 27.74
CA THR A 276 -6.75 -7.66 28.98
C THR A 276 -7.03 -8.56 30.18
N GLN A 277 -7.20 -9.87 29.98
CA GLN A 277 -7.25 -10.82 31.10
C GLN A 277 -5.83 -11.15 31.59
N GLU A 278 -5.62 -11.29 32.90
CA GLU A 278 -4.32 -11.69 33.42
C GLU A 278 -3.96 -13.14 33.03
N PRO A 279 -2.69 -13.44 32.68
CA PRO A 279 -1.61 -12.48 32.45
C PRO A 279 -1.81 -11.64 31.17
N ILE A 280 -1.53 -10.33 31.26
CA ILE A 280 -1.73 -9.37 30.16
C ILE A 280 -0.76 -9.65 29.02
N TYR A 281 -1.28 -9.74 27.78
CA TYR A 281 -0.46 -9.87 26.57
C TYR A 281 -0.55 -8.62 25.69
N ILE A 282 0.58 -8.26 25.10
CA ILE A 282 0.69 -7.24 24.04
C ILE A 282 1.11 -7.95 22.76
N ILE A 283 0.35 -7.73 21.69
CA ILE A 283 0.54 -8.40 20.41
C ILE A 283 1.03 -7.37 19.40
N THR A 284 2.23 -7.56 18.88
CA THR A 284 2.87 -6.64 17.92
C THR A 284 3.33 -7.37 16.66
N GLU A 285 3.80 -6.61 15.68
CA GLU A 285 4.50 -7.19 14.53
C GLU A 285 5.67 -8.09 14.96
N PHE A 286 5.82 -9.22 14.27
CA PHE A 286 6.97 -10.09 14.46
C PHE A 286 8.13 -9.66 13.56
N MET A 287 9.25 -9.31 14.18
CA MET A 287 10.46 -8.85 13.50
C MET A 287 11.50 -9.97 13.44
N GLU A 288 11.67 -10.58 12.26
CA GLU A 288 12.58 -11.73 12.05
C GLU A 288 14.04 -11.46 12.45
N ASN A 289 14.50 -10.21 12.32
CA ASN A 289 15.89 -9.79 12.61
C ASN A 289 16.01 -8.86 13.83
N ALA A 290 15.07 -8.94 14.78
CA ALA A 290 14.93 -8.02 15.92
C ALA A 290 16.15 -7.91 16.85
N PHE A 291 17.16 -8.77 16.74
CA PHE A 291 18.37 -8.67 17.58
C PHE A 291 19.13 -7.34 17.44
N TYR A 292 19.01 -6.65 16.29
CA TYR A 292 19.66 -5.35 16.05
C TYR A 292 18.79 -4.12 16.38
N TYR A 293 17.47 -4.26 16.37
CA TYR A 293 16.55 -3.17 16.67
C TYR A 293 16.04 -3.34 18.09
N ARG A 294 16.81 -2.81 19.04
CA ARG A 294 16.39 -2.63 20.43
C ARG A 294 15.32 -1.53 20.52
N CYS A 295 14.23 -1.63 19.74
CA CYS A 295 13.03 -0.83 19.96
C CYS A 295 12.35 -1.44 21.19
N LYS A 296 12.85 -1.05 22.37
CA LYS A 296 12.16 -1.35 23.62
C LYS A 296 10.86 -0.57 23.55
N ILE A 297 9.75 -1.25 23.27
CA ILE A 297 8.46 -0.83 23.80
C ILE A 297 8.61 -0.98 25.33
N LYS A 298 9.18 0.05 25.94
CA LYS A 298 9.12 0.31 27.38
C LYS A 298 7.75 0.94 27.60
N MET A 299 6.75 0.08 27.68
CA MET A 299 5.70 0.25 28.68
C MET A 299 6.31 -0.19 30.02
#